data_AF-A0A3D5YVP7-F1
#
_entry.id   AF-A0A3D5YVP7-F1
#
_cell.length_a   1.000
_cell.length_b   1.000
_cell.length_c   1.000
_cell.angle_alpha   90.00
_cell.angle_beta   90.00
_cell.angle_gamma   90.00
#
_symmetry.space_group_name_H-M   'P 1'
#
loop_
_entity.id
_entity.type
_entity.pdbx_description
1 polymer ?
#
loop_
_entity_poly.entity_id
_entity_poly.type
_entity_poly.pdbx_seq_one_letter_code
_entity_poly.pdbx_strand_id
1 'polypeptide(L)'
;MQETKFEIFAIVELFGHSKMSGTVTEQTIGSASFIRIDVPETKTQPKFTRLVNPSAIYAINPVTEDVMLVMAEGISSKPIDSWDIQTMQKKLLALNKGNGIINEDDDDLPM
;
A
#
# COMPACT_ATOMS: atom_id res chain seq x y z
N MET A 1 33.69 3.37 14.89
CA MET A 1 33.14 2.17 14.22
C MET A 1 32.09 2.68 13.25
N GLN A 2 32.12 2.29 11.98
CA GLN A 2 31.02 2.57 11.06
C GLN A 2 29.86 1.65 11.42
N GLU A 3 28.75 2.20 11.91
CA GLU A 3 27.52 1.45 12.08
C GLU A 3 27.01 1.04 10.69
N THR A 4 27.06 -0.26 10.41
CA THR A 4 26.41 -0.81 9.23
C THR A 4 24.92 -0.75 9.46
N LYS A 5 24.23 0.12 8.72
CA LYS A 5 22.77 0.25 8.79
C LYS A 5 22.13 -1.09 8.42
N PHE A 6 21.27 -1.61 9.29
CA PHE A 6 20.56 -2.86 9.01
C PHE A 6 19.55 -2.63 7.88
N GLU A 7 19.77 -3.30 6.75
CA GLU A 7 18.94 -3.23 5.56
C GLU A 7 18.96 -4.57 4.84
N ILE A 8 17.79 -5.20 4.68
CA ILE A 8 17.63 -6.49 4.00
C ILE A 8 16.35 -6.53 3.18
N PHE A 9 16.29 -7.39 2.16
CA PHE A 9 15.03 -7.73 1.51
C PHE A 9 14.41 -8.93 2.22
N ALA A 10 13.12 -8.84 2.58
CA ALA A 10 12.48 -9.91 3.32
C ALA A 10 10.97 -10.00 3.07
N ILE A 11 10.45 -11.19 3.38
CA ILE A 11 9.02 -11.43 3.56
C ILE A 11 8.76 -11.46 5.07
N VAL A 12 7.95 -10.53 5.56
CA VAL A 12 7.61 -10.37 6.97
C VAL A 12 6.23 -10.93 7.23
N GLU A 13 6.12 -11.83 8.20
CA GLU A 13 4.86 -12.41 8.65
C GLU A 13 4.39 -11.67 9.90
N LEU A 14 3.25 -11.02 9.81
CA LEU A 14 2.63 -10.25 10.89
C LEU A 14 1.51 -11.07 11.53
N PHE A 15 1.57 -11.21 12.85
CA PHE A 15 0.58 -11.92 13.67
C PHE A 15 0.22 -13.33 13.15
N GLY A 16 1.08 -14.00 12.39
CA GLY A 16 0.89 -15.35 11.85
C GLY A 16 -0.12 -15.49 10.69
N HIS A 17 -0.80 -14.41 10.28
CA HIS A 17 -1.87 -14.48 9.26
C HIS A 17 -1.68 -13.50 8.10
N SER A 18 -0.97 -12.39 8.34
CA SER A 18 -0.70 -11.38 7.34
C SER A 18 0.75 -11.47 6.88
N LYS A 19 1.00 -11.25 5.59
CA LYS A 19 2.37 -11.19 5.05
C LYS A 19 2.59 -9.84 4.36
N MET A 20 3.84 -9.39 4.35
CA MET A 20 4.31 -8.23 3.62
C MET A 20 5.66 -8.56 2.99
N SER A 21 5.91 -8.09 1.78
CA SER A 21 7.19 -8.24 1.11
C SER A 21 7.77 -6.85 0.87
N GLY A 22 9.02 -6.65 1.23
CA GLY A 22 9.66 -5.35 1.07
C GLY A 22 11.08 -5.27 1.61
N THR A 23 11.64 -4.08 1.52
CA THR A 23 12.93 -3.76 2.15
C THR A 23 12.69 -3.47 3.62
N VAL A 24 13.43 -4.16 4.48
CA VAL A 24 13.31 -4.10 5.93
C VAL A 24 14.49 -3.34 6.51
N THR A 25 14.18 -2.29 7.28
CA THR A 25 15.15 -1.47 8.01
C THR A 25 14.69 -1.26 9.45
N GLU A 26 15.61 -0.82 10.30
CA GLU A 26 15.26 -0.35 11.65
C GLU A 26 14.92 1.15 11.62
N GLN A 27 13.86 1.55 12.33
CA GLN A 27 13.52 2.96 12.53
C GLN A 27 13.10 3.22 13.98
N THR A 28 13.81 4.13 14.64
CA THR A 28 13.50 4.58 16.00
C THR A 28 12.67 5.87 15.96
N ILE A 29 11.58 5.92 16.72
CA ILE A 29 10.75 7.10 16.93
C ILE A 29 10.58 7.31 18.44
N GLY A 30 11.17 8.38 18.96
CA GLY A 30 11.24 8.60 20.41
C GLY A 30 12.06 7.50 21.10
N SER A 31 11.47 6.87 22.12
CA SER A 31 12.08 5.74 22.83
C SER A 31 11.70 4.36 22.24
N ALA A 32 10.87 4.32 21.21
CA ALA A 32 10.39 3.07 20.61
C ALA A 32 11.13 2.75 19.30
N SER A 33 11.56 1.50 19.15
CA SER A 33 12.09 0.97 17.88
C SER A 33 10.99 0.26 17.10
N PHE A 34 10.97 0.47 15.79
CA PHE A 34 10.05 -0.13 14.84
C PHE A 34 10.83 -0.83 13.74
N ILE A 35 10.25 -1.90 13.22
CA ILE A 35 10.68 -2.47 11.96
C ILE A 35 9.96 -1.71 10.86
N ARG A 36 10.73 -1.05 10.00
CA ARG A 36 10.23 -0.36 8.81
C ARG A 36 10.26 -1.31 7.63
N ILE A 37 9.10 -1.49 7.00
CA ILE A 37 8.93 -2.30 5.80
C ILE A 37 8.54 -1.36 4.67
N ASP A 38 9.42 -1.17 3.71
CA ASP A 38 9.14 -0.45 2.47
C ASP A 38 8.66 -1.44 1.41
N VAL A 39 7.37 -1.42 1.13
CA VAL A 39 6.74 -2.27 0.12
C VAL A 39 6.90 -1.61 -1.24
N PRO A 40 7.45 -2.31 -2.25
CA PRO A 40 7.62 -1.75 -3.58
C PRO A 40 6.27 -1.50 -4.25
N GLU A 41 6.29 -0.71 -5.31
CA GLU A 41 5.13 -0.56 -6.17
C GLU A 41 4.83 -1.89 -6.88
N THR A 42 3.54 -2.21 -7.00
CA THR A 42 3.04 -3.39 -7.69
C THR A 42 2.04 -2.97 -8.77
N LYS A 43 1.61 -3.89 -9.62
CA LYS A 43 0.58 -3.62 -10.64
C LYS A 43 -0.74 -3.08 -10.08
N THR A 44 -1.03 -3.38 -8.82
CA THR A 44 -2.34 -3.08 -8.21
C THR A 44 -2.27 -2.05 -7.09
N GLN A 45 -1.07 -1.72 -6.60
CA GLN A 45 -0.87 -0.86 -5.43
C GLN A 45 0.39 0.00 -5.58
N PRO A 46 0.33 1.30 -5.25
CA PRO A 46 1.51 2.15 -5.22
C PRO A 46 2.46 1.69 -4.11
N LYS A 47 3.75 2.04 -4.24
CA LYS A 47 4.72 1.85 -3.15
C LYS A 47 4.24 2.51 -1.85
N PHE A 48 4.47 1.87 -0.73
CA PHE A 48 4.14 2.43 0.58
C PHE A 48 5.05 1.87 1.67
N THR A 49 5.09 2.57 2.80
CA THR A 49 5.87 2.17 3.98
C THR A 49 4.93 1.78 5.11
N ARG A 50 5.30 0.73 5.84
CA ARG A 50 4.67 0.40 7.12
C ARG A 50 5.71 0.28 8.21
N LEU A 51 5.45 0.97 9.33
CA LEU A 51 6.20 0.79 10.56
C LEU A 51 5.43 -0.19 11.44
N VAL A 52 6.07 -1.28 11.85
CA VAL A 52 5.48 -2.29 12.72
C VAL A 52 6.25 -2.40 14.02
N ASN A 53 5.53 -2.58 15.13
CA ASN A 53 6.16 -2.91 16.39
C ASN A 53 6.83 -4.30 16.26
N PRO A 54 8.08 -4.50 16.74
CA PRO A 54 8.74 -5.80 16.68
C PRO A 54 7.90 -6.95 17.27
N SER A 55 7.07 -6.68 18.29
CA SER A 55 6.20 -7.68 18.93
C SER A 55 5.05 -8.17 18.03
N ALA A 56 4.77 -7.48 16.93
CA ALA A 56 3.76 -7.89 15.94
C ALA A 56 4.30 -8.90 14.91
N ILE A 57 5.62 -9.10 14.87
CA ILE A 57 6.29 -9.93 13.88
C ILE A 57 6.33 -11.36 14.37
N TYR A 58 5.75 -12.26 13.58
CA TYR A 58 5.88 -13.70 13.77
C TYR A 58 7.19 -14.22 13.19
N ALA A 59 7.52 -13.82 11.96
CA ALA A 59 8.75 -14.22 11.28
C ALA A 59 9.25 -13.16 10.31
N ILE A 60 10.56 -13.09 10.10
CA ILE A 60 11.21 -12.36 9.02
C ILE A 60 11.96 -13.40 8.21
N ASN A 61 11.65 -13.51 6.92
CA ASN A 61 12.30 -14.42 6.00
C ASN A 61 13.15 -13.60 5.02
N PRO A 62 14.47 -13.46 5.23
CA PRO A 62 15.35 -12.79 4.28
C PRO A 62 15.34 -13.51 2.94
N VAL A 63 15.26 -12.74 1.85
CA VAL A 63 15.22 -13.25 0.49
C VAL A 63 16.07 -12.36 -0.43
N THR A 64 16.24 -12.76 -1.69
CA THR A 64 16.84 -11.89 -2.71
C THR A 64 15.85 -10.79 -3.14
N GLU A 65 16.37 -9.73 -3.75
CA GLU A 65 15.56 -8.64 -4.30
C GLU A 65 14.50 -9.15 -5.29
N ASP A 66 14.90 -10.01 -6.23
CA ASP A 66 13.98 -10.59 -7.23
C ASP A 66 12.81 -11.34 -6.58
N VAL A 67 13.09 -12.14 -5.54
CA VAL A 67 12.06 -12.89 -4.81
C VAL A 67 11.14 -11.92 -4.06
N MET A 68 11.69 -10.88 -3.44
CA MET A 68 10.91 -9.85 -2.74
C MET A 68 9.95 -9.12 -3.69
N LEU A 69 10.41 -8.76 -4.90
CA LEU A 69 9.57 -8.12 -5.93
C LEU A 69 8.45 -9.05 -6.42
N VAL A 70 8.78 -10.31 -6.75
CA VAL A 70 7.79 -11.30 -7.20
C VAL A 70 6.74 -11.57 -6.13
N MET A 71 7.17 -11.68 -4.87
CA MET A 71 6.26 -11.93 -3.75
C MET A 71 5.40 -10.71 -3.42
N ALA A 72 5.92 -9.49 -3.59
CA ALA A 72 5.14 -8.27 -3.40
C ALA A 72 3.94 -8.21 -4.36
N GLU A 73 4.10 -8.62 -5.61
CA GLU A 73 3.00 -8.71 -6.59
C GLU A 73 1.90 -9.71 -6.18
N GLY A 74 2.29 -10.83 -5.56
CA GLY A 74 1.35 -11.86 -5.10
C GLY A 74 0.66 -11.52 -3.78
N ILE A 75 1.29 -10.71 -2.93
CA ILE A 75 0.79 -10.32 -1.61
C ILE A 75 -0.01 -9.03 -1.75
N SER A 76 -1.34 -9.13 -1.67
CA SER A 76 -2.21 -7.94 -1.60
C SER A 76 -2.21 -7.32 -0.20
N SER A 77 -1.03 -6.95 0.31
CA SER A 77 -0.90 -6.21 1.55
C SER A 77 -1.36 -4.78 1.31
N LYS A 78 -2.67 -4.54 1.36
CA LYS A 78 -3.20 -3.20 1.12
C LYS A 78 -2.63 -2.23 2.16
N PRO A 79 -2.13 -1.03 1.76
CA PRO A 79 -2.11 0.08 2.69
C PRO A 79 -3.54 0.20 3.25
N ILE A 80 -3.70 0.53 4.54
CA ILE A 80 -5.01 1.04 5.00
C ILE A 80 -5.35 2.10 3.98
N ASP A 81 -6.45 1.91 3.23
CA ASP A 81 -6.74 2.70 2.03
C ASP A 81 -6.39 4.12 2.37
N SER A 82 -5.27 4.59 1.81
CA SER A 82 -4.81 5.95 2.01
C SER A 82 -6.03 6.74 1.60
N TRP A 83 -6.64 7.41 2.58
CA TRP A 83 -7.88 8.17 2.42
C TRP A 83 -7.53 9.40 1.58
N ASP A 84 -6.96 9.17 0.40
CA ASP A 84 -6.68 10.14 -0.60
C ASP A 84 -8.02 10.40 -1.26
N ILE A 85 -8.81 11.19 -0.52
CA ILE A 85 -10.11 11.71 -0.90
C ILE A 85 -10.06 12.18 -2.34
N GLN A 86 -8.94 12.76 -2.77
CA GLN A 86 -8.77 13.28 -4.12
C GLN A 86 -8.78 12.18 -5.17
N THR A 87 -8.14 11.05 -4.91
CA THR A 87 -8.12 9.88 -5.81
C THR A 87 -9.50 9.18 -5.82
N MET A 88 -10.14 9.06 -4.65
CA MET A 88 -11.53 8.55 -4.57
C MET A 88 -12.53 9.48 -5.26
N GLN A 89 -12.43 10.80 -5.06
CA GLN A 89 -13.28 11.82 -5.70
C GLN A 89 -13.11 11.82 -7.21
N LYS A 90 -11.87 11.79 -7.73
CA LYS A 90 -11.62 11.70 -9.18
C LYS A 90 -12.26 10.45 -9.78
N LYS A 91 -12.16 9.30 -9.09
CA LYS A 91 -12.79 8.05 -9.53
C LYS A 91 -14.33 8.17 -9.51
N LEU A 92 -14.93 8.65 -8.43
CA LEU A 92 -16.38 8.86 -8.31
C LEU A 92 -16.92 9.85 -9.37
N LEU A 93 -16.22 10.95 -9.61
CA LEU A 93 -16.57 11.94 -10.64
C LEU A 93 -16.47 11.35 -12.06
N ALA A 94 -15.44 10.53 -12.33
CA ALA A 94 -15.28 9.85 -13.61
C ALA A 94 -16.37 8.80 -13.85
N LEU A 95 -16.77 8.05 -12.82
CA LEU A 95 -17.90 7.12 -12.89
C LEU A 95 -19.23 7.85 -13.14
N ASN A 96 -19.46 9.01 -12.52
CA ASN A 96 -20.71 9.77 -12.69
C ASN A 96 -20.83 10.40 -14.10
N LYS A 97 -19.71 10.75 -14.74
CA LYS A 97 -19.70 11.24 -16.15
C LYS A 97 -20.05 10.17 -17.18
N GLY A 98 -19.95 8.88 -16.85
CA GLY A 98 -20.30 7.77 -17.75
C GLY A 98 -21.80 7.44 -17.79
N ASN A 99 -22.60 7.97 -16.86
CA ASN A 99 -24.03 7.70 -16.71
C ASN A 99 -24.94 8.82 -17.25
N GLY A 100 -24.40 9.73 -18.07
CA GLY A 100 -25.19 10.72 -18.79
C GLY A 100 -26.04 10.09 -19.88
N ILE A 101 -27.17 9.48 -19.49
CA ILE A 101 -28.31 9.33 -20.40
C ILE A 101 -28.82 10.76 -20.63
N ILE A 102 -28.62 11.22 -21.86
CA ILE A 102 -29.36 12.27 -22.54
C ILE A 102 -30.86 12.14 -22.26
N ASN A 103 -31.49 13.22 -21.81
CA ASN A 103 -32.88 13.50 -22.16
C ASN A 103 -32.89 14.91 -22.76
N GLU A 104 -32.48 14.98 -24.03
CA GLU A 104 -33.13 15.90 -24.96
C GLU A 104 -34.46 15.23 -25.30
N ASP A 105 -35.56 15.77 -24.80
CA ASP A 105 -36.83 15.77 -25.52
C ASP A 105 -37.53 17.09 -25.18
N ASP A 106 -37.74 17.83 -26.26
CA ASP A 106 -38.42 19.11 -26.42
C ASP A 106 -39.90 19.07 -25.98
N ASP A 107 -40.49 20.28 -25.99
CA ASP A 107 -41.93 20.59 -26.07
C ASP A 107 -42.74 20.64 -24.76
N ASP A 108 -42.80 21.85 -24.17
CA ASP A 108 -44.10 22.54 -23.98
C ASP A 108 -43.90 24.02 -23.59
N LEU A 109 -44.01 24.90 -24.58
CA LEU A 109 -44.25 26.35 -24.40
C LEU A 109 -45.71 26.58 -23.97
N PRO A 110 -45.99 27.32 -22.88
CA PRO A 110 -47.28 27.97 -22.73
C PRO A 110 -47.26 29.37 -23.36
N MET A 111 -48.30 29.65 -24.18
CA MET A 111 -48.55 30.86 -24.98
C MET A 111 -48.41 32.20 -24.26
#